data_AF-G0ETM8-F1
#
_entry.id   AF-G0ETM8-F1
#
_cell.length_a   1.000
_cell.length_b   1.000
_cell.length_c   1.000
_cell.angle_alpha   90.00
_cell.angle_beta   90.00
_cell.angle_gamma   90.00
#
_symmetry.space_group_name_H-M   'P 1'
#
loop_
_entity.id
_entity.type
_entity.pdbx_description
1 polymer ?
#
loop_
_entity_poly.entity_id
_entity_poly.type
_entity_poly.pdbx_seq_one_letter_code
_entity_poly.pdbx_strand_id
1 'polypeptide(L)'
;MTTDFFARFEAECVPRIAAAIGQHDRRFQLHSLPAEAPGRPPRLRVTGEGPPDLRRHPYALDITLAWDGLEVQRLFAGGGEVRLAGYLAALPAKLRAWQEPRGIDFRSLSQADPAILIGGLEFEH
;
A
#
# COMPACT_ATOMS: atom_id res chain seq x y z
N MET A 1 3.53 12.48 27.48
CA MET A 1 2.86 11.44 26.68
C MET A 1 3.46 11.48 25.30
N THR A 2 4.24 10.47 24.92
CA THR A 2 4.83 10.38 23.58
C THR A 2 3.70 10.04 22.61
N THR A 3 3.43 10.91 21.64
CA THR A 3 2.45 10.61 20.59
C THR A 3 2.94 9.40 19.81
N ASP A 4 2.17 8.31 19.81
CA ASP A 4 2.43 7.17 18.97
C ASP A 4 1.91 7.46 17.56
N PHE A 5 2.79 8.04 16.73
CA PHE A 5 2.47 8.37 15.34
C PHE A 5 2.10 7.13 14.52
N PHE A 6 2.62 5.94 14.85
CA PHE A 6 2.35 4.73 14.09
C PHE A 6 0.97 4.16 14.42
N ALA A 7 0.59 4.14 15.70
CA ALA A 7 -0.77 3.79 16.10
C ALA A 7 -1.81 4.76 15.50
N ARG A 8 -1.47 6.06 15.47
CA ARG A 8 -2.33 7.07 14.85
C ARG A 8 -2.45 6.88 13.33
N PHE A 9 -1.34 6.58 12.65
CA PHE A 9 -1.34 6.27 11.23
C PHE A 9 -2.17 5.03 10.90
N GLU A 10 -2.06 3.99 11.72
CA GLU A 10 -2.88 2.77 11.61
C GLU A 10 -4.37 3.08 11.70
N ALA A 11 -4.77 3.91 12.67
CA ALA A 11 -6.17 4.24 12.89
C ALA A 11 -6.74 5.22 11.85
N GLU A 12 -5.99 6.25 11.48
CA GLU A 12 -6.50 7.39 10.69
C GLU A 12 -6.18 7.28 9.19
N CYS A 13 -5.00 6.78 8.82
CA CYS A 13 -4.50 6.86 7.45
C CYS A 13 -4.62 5.54 6.68
N VAL A 14 -4.28 4.40 7.30
CA VAL A 14 -4.33 3.08 6.64
C VAL A 14 -5.72 2.76 6.07
N PRO A 15 -6.85 3.01 6.77
CA PRO A 15 -8.18 2.76 6.22
C PRO A 15 -8.50 3.62 5.00
N ARG A 16 -8.02 4.87 4.97
CA ARG A 16 -8.21 5.79 3.82
C ARG A 16 -7.40 5.33 2.61
N ILE A 17 -6.16 4.90 2.83
CA ILE A 17 -5.29 4.34 1.78
C ILE A 17 -5.90 3.05 1.24
N ALA A 18 -6.35 2.16 2.12
CA ALA A 18 -7.03 0.94 1.71
C ALA A 18 -8.28 1.24 0.89
N ALA A 19 -9.15 2.15 1.36
CA ALA A 19 -10.34 2.55 0.60
C ALA A 19 -10.00 3.08 -0.80
N ALA A 20 -8.97 3.93 -0.93
CA ALA A 20 -8.54 4.47 -2.21
C ALA A 20 -7.96 3.39 -3.15
N ILE A 21 -7.19 2.43 -2.63
CA ILE A 21 -6.70 1.29 -3.41
C ILE A 21 -7.86 0.39 -3.85
N GLY A 22 -8.82 0.11 -2.96
CA GLY A 22 -9.99 -0.73 -3.25
C GLY A 22 -10.93 -0.12 -4.29
N GLN A 23 -10.90 1.20 -4.50
CA GLN A 23 -11.60 1.85 -5.61
C GLN A 23 -10.98 1.53 -6.97
N HIS A 24 -9.71 1.11 -7.03
CA HIS A 24 -9.04 0.78 -8.29
C HIS A 24 -9.55 -0.54 -8.89
N ASP A 25 -9.71 -1.57 -8.06
CA ASP A 25 -10.28 -2.85 -8.47
C ASP A 25 -11.00 -3.49 -7.29
N ARG A 26 -12.28 -3.82 -7.46
CA ARG A 26 -13.13 -4.44 -6.43
C ARG A 26 -12.68 -5.85 -6.04
N ARG A 27 -11.83 -6.47 -6.86
CA ARG A 27 -11.29 -7.82 -6.60
C ARG A 27 -10.09 -7.78 -5.65
N PHE A 28 -9.56 -6.60 -5.34
CA PHE A 28 -8.53 -6.47 -4.32
C PHE A 28 -9.11 -6.75 -2.93
N GLN A 29 -8.43 -7.63 -2.22
CA GLN A 29 -8.62 -7.87 -0.80
C GLN A 29 -7.51 -7.12 -0.06
N LEU A 30 -7.91 -6.30 0.92
CA LEU A 30 -7.01 -5.38 1.60
C LEU A 30 -6.96 -5.74 3.08
N HIS A 31 -5.74 -5.98 3.56
CA HIS A 31 -5.51 -6.42 4.93
C HIS A 31 -4.51 -5.48 5.59
N SER A 32 -4.99 -4.75 6.61
CA SER A 32 -4.07 -4.03 7.50
C SER A 32 -3.22 -5.05 8.23
N LEU A 33 -1.91 -4.86 8.20
CA LEU A 33 -0.95 -5.64 8.95
C LEU A 33 -0.37 -4.73 10.04
N PRO A 34 -0.44 -5.14 11.32
CA PRO A 34 0.12 -4.33 12.40
C PRO A 34 1.64 -4.20 12.23
N ALA A 35 2.22 -3.23 12.95
CA ALA A 35 3.66 -3.04 12.98
C ALA A 35 4.39 -4.33 13.42
N GLU A 36 5.44 -4.72 12.68
CA GLU A 36 6.24 -5.91 13.02
C GLU A 36 7.03 -5.75 14.32
N ALA A 37 7.32 -4.50 14.69
CA ALA A 37 8.08 -4.15 15.87
C ALA A 37 7.71 -2.73 16.32
N PRO A 38 7.93 -2.38 17.61
CA PRO A 38 7.84 -1.02 18.08
C PRO A 38 8.69 -0.07 17.22
N GLY A 39 8.16 1.11 16.92
CA GLY A 39 8.89 2.10 16.12
C GLY A 39 8.85 1.87 14.61
N ARG A 40 8.02 0.94 14.11
CA ARG A 40 7.75 0.77 12.67
C ARG A 40 6.31 1.11 12.35
N PRO A 41 6.02 1.65 11.16
CA PRO A 41 4.65 1.84 10.72
C PRO A 41 3.96 0.49 10.44
N PRO A 42 2.63 0.43 10.58
CA PRO A 42 1.84 -0.67 10.03
C PRO A 42 2.01 -0.77 8.51
N ARG A 43 1.60 -1.90 7.95
CA ARG A 43 1.67 -2.20 6.52
C ARG A 43 0.29 -2.50 5.98
N LEU A 44 0.18 -2.48 4.66
CA LEU A 44 -1.05 -2.88 3.98
C LEU A 44 -0.74 -3.99 2.99
N ARG A 45 -1.36 -5.15 3.17
CA ARG A 45 -1.29 -6.24 2.21
C ARG A 45 -2.47 -6.15 1.24
N VAL A 46 -2.16 -6.25 -0.05
CA VAL A 46 -3.13 -6.29 -1.15
C VAL A 46 -3.02 -7.65 -1.81
N THR A 47 -4.08 -8.42 -1.72
CA THR A 47 -4.20 -9.71 -2.37
C THR A 47 -5.30 -9.68 -3.42
N GLY A 48 -5.24 -10.62 -4.35
CA GLY A 48 -6.27 -10.79 -5.36
C GLY A 48 -6.09 -12.12 -6.06
N GLU A 49 -7.18 -12.85 -6.23
CA GLU A 49 -7.15 -14.12 -6.93
C GLU A 49 -7.88 -13.99 -8.27
N GLY A 50 -7.10 -13.96 -9.34
CA GLY A 50 -7.60 -14.07 -10.71
C GLY A 50 -7.74 -15.54 -11.14
N PRO A 51 -8.60 -15.83 -12.14
CA PRO A 51 -8.70 -17.17 -12.71
C PRO A 51 -7.32 -17.66 -13.15
N PRO A 52 -6.86 -18.85 -12.72
CA PRO A 52 -5.52 -19.36 -13.03
C PRO A 52 -5.19 -19.32 -14.53
N ASP A 53 -6.16 -19.66 -15.38
CA ASP A 53 -6.00 -19.71 -16.84
C ASP A 53 -5.83 -18.33 -17.50
N LEU A 54 -6.14 -17.25 -16.78
CA LEU A 54 -6.03 -15.87 -17.26
C LEU A 54 -4.87 -15.10 -16.62
N ARG A 55 -4.06 -15.76 -15.78
CA ARG A 55 -2.91 -15.12 -15.14
C ARG A 55 -1.81 -14.84 -16.17
N ARG A 56 -1.28 -13.61 -16.12
CA ARG A 56 -0.09 -13.24 -16.90
C ARG A 56 1.20 -13.77 -16.27
N HIS A 57 1.21 -13.93 -14.95
CA HIS A 57 2.35 -14.35 -14.16
C HIS A 57 2.00 -15.58 -13.29
N PRO A 58 3.00 -16.38 -12.85
CA PRO A 58 2.74 -17.66 -12.20
C PRO A 58 2.06 -17.56 -10.83
N TYR A 59 2.22 -16.45 -10.10
CA TYR A 59 1.69 -16.29 -8.75
C TYR A 59 0.45 -15.39 -8.74
N ALA A 60 -0.50 -15.67 -7.85
CA ALA A 60 -1.62 -14.76 -7.59
C ALA A 60 -1.10 -13.46 -6.96
N LEU A 61 -1.88 -12.37 -7.08
CA LEU A 61 -1.52 -11.08 -6.51
C LEU A 61 -1.41 -11.20 -4.97
N ASP A 62 -0.23 -10.87 -4.46
CA ASP A 62 0.12 -10.81 -3.05
C ASP A 62 1.27 -9.81 -2.86
N ILE A 63 0.90 -8.55 -2.64
CA ILE A 63 1.83 -7.46 -2.42
C ILE A 63 1.68 -6.89 -1.01
N THR A 64 2.80 -6.56 -0.37
CA THR A 64 2.83 -5.83 0.90
C THR A 64 3.38 -4.43 0.67
N LEU A 65 2.61 -3.41 1.05
CA LEU A 65 3.02 -2.00 1.04
C LEU A 65 3.56 -1.63 2.42
N ALA A 66 4.76 -1.05 2.46
CA ALA A 66 5.38 -0.56 3.68
C ALA A 66 5.94 0.85 3.50
N TRP A 67 5.56 1.75 4.40
CA TRP A 67 5.96 3.15 4.37
C TRP A 67 7.23 3.40 5.16
N ASP A 68 7.96 4.44 4.77
CA ASP A 68 9.07 4.93 5.57
C ASP A 68 8.56 5.55 6.89
N GLY A 69 9.27 5.26 7.99
CA GLY A 69 8.84 5.69 9.33
C GLY A 69 8.95 7.20 9.54
N LEU A 70 9.91 7.88 8.90
CA LEU A 70 10.05 9.33 8.95
C LEU A 70 8.95 9.99 8.11
N GLU A 71 8.62 9.42 6.96
CA GLU A 71 7.50 9.88 6.13
C GLU A 71 6.16 9.80 6.87
N VAL A 72 5.90 8.72 7.60
CA VAL A 72 4.70 8.60 8.45
C VAL A 72 4.69 9.65 9.56
N GLN A 73 5.84 9.92 10.20
CA GLN A 73 5.91 11.01 11.19
C GLN A 73 5.64 12.38 10.57
N ARG A 74 6.12 12.64 9.34
CA ARG A 74 5.88 13.88 8.60
C ARG A 74 4.40 14.09 8.25
N LEU A 75 3.60 13.03 8.15
CA LEU A 75 2.14 13.16 7.99
C LEU A 75 1.45 13.80 9.20
N PHE A 76 2.08 13.81 10.38
CA PHE A 76 1.50 14.45 11.58
C PHE A 76 2.16 15.78 11.92
N ALA A 77 3.08 16.24 11.08
CA ALA A 77 3.57 17.62 11.09
C ALA A 77 2.63 18.55 10.31
N GLY A 78 2.96 19.84 10.24
CA GLY A 78 2.22 20.83 9.46
C GLY A 78 2.07 20.41 7.98
N GLY A 79 0.86 20.51 7.44
CA GLY A 79 0.55 20.15 6.04
C GLY A 79 0.35 18.66 5.78
N GLY A 80 0.32 17.82 6.81
CA GLY A 80 0.15 16.37 6.71
C GLY A 80 -1.08 15.91 5.92
N GLU A 81 -2.25 16.49 6.18
CA GLU A 81 -3.47 16.15 5.45
C GLU A 81 -3.40 16.48 3.95
N VAL A 82 -2.74 17.57 3.57
CA VAL A 82 -2.52 17.92 2.16
C VAL A 82 -1.62 16.89 1.49
N ARG A 83 -0.54 16.47 2.19
CA ARG A 83 0.36 15.43 1.71
C ARG A 83 -0.36 14.09 1.53
N LEU A 84 -1.16 13.67 2.52
CA LEU A 84 -1.97 12.46 2.41
C LEU A 84 -2.97 12.56 1.25
N ALA A 85 -3.69 13.67 1.11
CA ALA A 85 -4.64 13.86 0.01
C ALA A 85 -3.95 13.80 -1.36
N GLY A 86 -2.78 14.43 -1.50
CA GLY A 86 -1.95 14.35 -2.71
C GLY A 86 -1.51 12.92 -3.01
N TYR A 87 -1.03 12.19 -2.01
CA TYR A 87 -0.69 10.77 -2.15
C TYR A 87 -1.89 9.93 -2.60
N LEU A 88 -3.06 10.11 -1.98
CA LEU A 88 -4.29 9.38 -2.35
C LEU A 88 -4.71 9.69 -3.80
N ALA A 89 -4.58 10.94 -4.24
CA ALA A 89 -4.86 11.33 -5.62
C ALA A 89 -3.86 10.74 -6.63
N ALA A 90 -2.60 10.55 -6.21
CA ALA A 90 -1.54 9.96 -7.03
C ALA A 90 -1.54 8.43 -7.06
N LEU A 91 -2.29 7.76 -6.18
CA LEU A 91 -2.32 6.29 -6.07
C LEU A 91 -2.54 5.57 -7.41
N PRO A 92 -3.49 5.97 -8.29
CA PRO A 92 -3.66 5.29 -9.58
C PRO A 92 -2.41 5.33 -10.46
N ALA A 93 -1.67 6.44 -10.45
CA ALA A 93 -0.43 6.58 -11.19
C ALA A 93 0.70 5.75 -10.56
N LYS A 94 0.80 5.77 -9.22
CA LYS A 94 1.77 4.94 -8.47
C LYS A 94 1.55 3.45 -8.68
N LEU A 95 0.31 2.97 -8.58
CA LEU A 95 -0.06 1.58 -8.88
C LEU A 95 0.40 1.19 -10.28
N ARG A 96 0.12 2.03 -11.29
CA ARG A 96 0.58 1.77 -12.66
C ARG A 96 2.11 1.69 -12.75
N ALA A 97 2.81 2.64 -12.12
CA ALA A 97 4.27 2.70 -12.12
C ALA A 97 4.92 1.51 -11.40
N TRP A 98 4.22 0.87 -10.48
CA TRP A 98 4.73 -0.32 -9.79
C TRP A 98 4.65 -1.60 -10.62
N GLN A 99 3.76 -1.66 -11.62
CA GLN A 99 3.49 -2.90 -12.37
C GLN A 99 4.72 -3.46 -13.08
N GLU A 100 5.26 -2.72 -14.05
CA GLU A 100 6.34 -3.24 -14.91
C GLU A 100 7.64 -3.51 -14.15
N PRO A 101 8.17 -2.61 -13.29
CA PRO A 101 9.45 -2.84 -12.62
C PRO A 101 9.42 -3.96 -11.59
N ARG A 102 8.23 -4.38 -11.14
CA ARG A 102 8.05 -5.41 -10.10
C ARG A 102 7.36 -6.67 -10.62
N GLY A 103 7.08 -6.74 -11.93
CA GLY A 103 6.37 -7.86 -12.52
C GLY A 103 4.98 -8.09 -11.90
N ILE A 104 4.25 -7.01 -11.61
CA ILE A 104 2.87 -7.07 -11.13
C ILE A 104 1.92 -6.79 -12.30
N ASP A 105 0.88 -7.58 -12.44
CA ASP A 105 -0.23 -7.30 -13.35
C ASP A 105 -1.56 -7.25 -12.56
N PHE A 106 -2.02 -6.04 -12.27
CA PHE A 106 -3.26 -5.83 -11.53
C PHE A 106 -4.49 -6.26 -12.33
N ARG A 107 -4.41 -6.32 -13.67
CA ARG A 107 -5.56 -6.73 -14.50
C ARG A 107 -5.87 -8.22 -14.32
N SER A 108 -4.85 -9.08 -14.41
CA SER A 108 -4.99 -10.52 -14.22
C SER A 108 -4.89 -10.96 -12.75
N LEU A 109 -4.62 -10.03 -11.83
CA LEU A 109 -4.38 -10.31 -10.41
C LEU A 109 -3.27 -11.34 -10.24
N SER A 110 -2.15 -11.11 -10.91
CA SER A 110 -0.99 -12.00 -10.85
C SER A 110 0.33 -11.23 -10.76
N GLN A 111 1.37 -11.91 -10.30
CA GLN A 111 2.71 -11.35 -10.15
C GLN A 111 3.82 -12.36 -10.41
N ALA A 112 5.01 -11.86 -10.77
CA ALA A 112 6.15 -12.65 -11.20
C ALA A 112 6.83 -13.41 -10.05
N ASP A 113 6.82 -12.84 -8.84
CA ASP A 113 7.43 -13.42 -7.63
C ASP A 113 6.36 -13.92 -6.64
N PRO A 114 6.65 -14.93 -5.81
CA PRO A 114 5.65 -15.50 -4.88
C PRO A 114 5.14 -14.51 -3.83
N ALA A 115 5.92 -13.48 -3.49
CA ALA A 115 5.52 -12.37 -2.64
C ALA A 115 6.34 -11.12 -2.99
N ILE A 116 5.69 -9.96 -3.05
CA ILE A 116 6.36 -8.69 -3.37
C ILE A 116 6.19 -7.72 -2.20
N LEU A 117 7.30 -7.23 -1.66
CA LEU A 117 7.33 -6.13 -0.71
C LEU A 117 7.68 -4.83 -1.43
N ILE A 118 6.78 -3.85 -1.40
CA ILE A 118 7.05 -2.49 -1.82
C ILE A 118 7.32 -1.66 -0.55
N GLY A 119 8.60 -1.61 -0.18
CA GLY A 119 9.07 -0.88 1.00
C GLY A 119 9.54 0.54 0.69
N GLY A 120 9.73 1.33 1.75
CA GLY A 120 10.23 2.70 1.67
C GLY A 120 9.27 3.66 0.98
N LEU A 121 7.96 3.38 1.03
CA LEU A 121 6.96 4.24 0.41
C LEU A 121 6.89 5.59 1.12
N GLU A 122 6.93 6.64 0.33
CA GLU A 122 6.79 8.04 0.73
C GLU A 122 5.44 8.60 0.31
N PHE A 123 5.07 9.74 0.90
CA PHE A 123 3.81 10.43 0.58
C PHE A 123 3.99 11.58 -0.41
N GLU A 124 5.12 11.63 -1.11
CA GLU A 124 5.34 12.56 -2.23
C GLU A 124 4.59 12.06 -3.48
N HIS A 125 4.06 12.98 -4.29
CA HIS A 125 3.19 12.70 -5.44
C HIS A 125 3.90 12.82 -6.79
#